data_AF-A0A957U563-F1
#
_entry.id   AF-A0A957U563-F1
#
_cell.length_a   1.000
_cell.length_b   1.000
_cell.length_c   1.000
_cell.angle_alpha   90.00
_cell.angle_beta   90.00
_cell.angle_gamma   90.00
#
_symmetry.space_group_name_H-M   'P 1'
#
loop_
_entity.id
_entity.type
_entity.pdbx_description
1 polymer ?
#
loop_
_entity_poly.entity_id
_entity_poly.type
_entity_poly.pdbx_seq_one_letter_code
_entity_poly.pdbx_strand_id
1 'polypeptide(L)'
;MQFLLGLVAGLIIGWVIEWFIDWQFWRADTEGHPFSGLLSDADTQRLRDQLAQAQSEIDTLRAQLDSSAQAGLEASALRSTTVPLAGQPVVISADRLETIKGIGPVFAKRLNDAGIFTFADLANADPDALRGMVEAQDWQATDTAAWIIEASLLASAADKGE
;
A
#
# COMPACT_ATOMS: atom_id res chain seq x y z
N MET A 1 -12.56 -1.80 73.21
CA MET A 1 -12.01 -1.19 71.98
C MET A 1 -10.53 -1.48 71.72
N GLN A 2 -9.68 -1.62 72.75
CA GLN A 2 -8.22 -1.82 72.59
C GLN A 2 -7.83 -3.10 71.81
N PHE A 3 -8.59 -4.19 71.97
CA PHE A 3 -8.34 -5.45 71.25
C PHE A 3 -8.57 -5.36 69.73
N LEU A 4 -9.60 -4.62 69.31
CA LEU A 4 -9.87 -4.32 67.90
C LEU A 4 -8.76 -3.47 67.28
N LEU A 5 -8.21 -2.52 68.05
CA LEU A 5 -7.09 -1.69 67.61
C LEU A 5 -5.84 -2.53 67.29
N GLY A 6 -5.51 -3.50 68.14
CA GLY A 6 -4.36 -4.39 67.92
C GLY A 6 -4.50 -5.27 66.68
N LEU A 7 -5.72 -5.76 66.40
CA LEU A 7 -6.00 -6.59 65.23
C LEU A 7 -5.88 -5.77 63.93
N VAL A 8 -6.43 -4.55 63.91
CA VAL A 8 -6.32 -3.65 62.76
C VAL A 8 -4.87 -3.19 62.55
N ALA A 9 -4.12 -2.92 63.63
CA ALA A 9 -2.71 -2.56 63.53
C ALA A 9 -1.87 -3.69 62.91
N GLY A 10 -2.10 -4.94 63.32
CA GLY A 10 -1.43 -6.10 62.71
C GLY A 10 -1.74 -6.28 61.23
N LEU A 11 -3.00 -6.05 60.81
CA LEU A 11 -3.43 -6.11 59.42
C LEU A 11 -2.74 -5.03 58.56
N ILE A 12 -2.68 -3.80 59.05
CA ILE A 12 -2.02 -2.69 58.35
C ILE A 12 -0.52 -2.96 58.24
N ILE A 13 0.12 -3.45 59.31
CA ILE A 13 1.55 -3.77 59.29
C ILE A 13 1.83 -4.89 58.28
N GLY A 14 1.04 -5.96 58.25
CA GLY A 14 1.15 -7.02 57.26
C GLY A 14 0.97 -6.51 55.82
N TRP A 15 -0.04 -5.66 55.61
CA TRP A 15 -0.32 -5.04 54.31
C TRP A 15 0.82 -4.12 53.85
N VAL A 16 1.39 -3.32 54.75
CA VAL A 16 2.54 -2.44 54.43
C VAL A 16 3.80 -3.26 54.15
N ILE A 17 4.03 -4.36 54.87
CA ILE A 17 5.19 -5.24 54.63
C ILE A 17 5.05 -5.94 53.27
N GLU A 18 3.88 -6.48 52.94
CA GLU A 18 3.63 -7.12 51.65
C GLU A 18 3.77 -6.10 50.51
N TRP A 19 3.20 -4.91 50.66
CA TRP A 19 3.35 -3.80 49.71
C TRP A 19 4.81 -3.35 49.57
N PHE A 20 5.57 -3.30 50.67
CA PHE A 20 6.98 -2.92 50.66
C PHE A 20 7.85 -3.97 49.97
N ILE A 21 7.55 -5.27 50.16
CA ILE A 21 8.23 -6.38 49.47
C ILE A 21 7.91 -6.33 47.97
N ASP A 22 6.64 -6.20 47.60
CA ASP A 22 6.20 -6.10 46.20
C ASP A 22 6.85 -4.90 45.51
N TRP A 23 6.87 -3.75 46.18
CA TRP A 23 7.53 -2.55 45.68
C TRP A 23 9.05 -2.67 45.60
N GLN A 24 9.72 -3.32 46.56
CA GLN A 24 11.16 -3.55 46.48
C GLN A 24 11.52 -4.51 45.34
N PHE A 25 10.71 -5.55 45.17
CA PHE A 25 10.87 -6.53 44.11
C PHE A 25 10.65 -5.88 42.73
N TRP A 26 9.61 -5.06 42.59
CA TRP A 26 9.32 -4.31 41.36
C TRP A 26 10.27 -3.13 41.10
N ARG A 27 10.92 -2.60 42.16
CA ARG A 27 11.91 -1.53 42.03
C ARG A 27 13.28 -2.05 41.56
N ALA A 28 13.61 -3.31 41.81
CA ALA A 28 14.81 -3.93 41.24
C ALA A 28 14.67 -4.15 39.71
N ASP A 29 13.43 -4.35 39.22
CA ASP A 29 13.10 -4.50 37.80
C ASP A 29 12.77 -3.17 37.09
N THR A 30 13.09 -2.03 37.69
CA THR A 30 13.11 -0.71 37.00
C THR A 30 14.50 -0.32 36.48
N GLU A 31 15.44 -1.26 36.39
CA GLU A 31 16.67 -1.10 35.61
C GLU A 31 16.67 -2.11 34.45
N GLY A 32 15.89 -1.78 33.41
CA GLY A 32 16.03 -2.36 32.07
C GLY A 32 15.61 -3.82 31.92
N HIS A 33 14.31 -4.06 31.70
CA HIS A 33 13.89 -5.30 31.05
C HIS A 33 14.73 -5.52 29.78
N PRO A 34 15.27 -6.73 29.51
CA PRO A 34 16.06 -7.03 28.31
C PRO A 34 15.30 -6.82 26.99
N PHE A 35 14.01 -6.52 27.04
CA PHE A 35 13.19 -6.10 25.91
C PHE A 35 13.26 -4.58 25.63
N SER A 36 13.57 -3.76 26.65
CA SER A 36 13.72 -2.30 26.52
C SER A 36 15.04 -1.88 25.85
N GLY A 37 16.00 -2.80 25.72
CA GLY A 37 17.29 -2.57 25.04
C GLY A 37 17.28 -2.84 23.53
N LEU A 38 16.17 -3.33 22.97
CA LEU A 38 16.05 -3.65 21.54
C LEU A 38 15.72 -2.42 20.66
N LEU A 39 15.13 -1.38 21.24
CA LEU A 39 15.01 -0.07 20.60
C LEU A 39 15.62 0.95 21.56
N SER A 40 16.78 1.49 21.20
CA SER A 40 17.39 2.57 21.95
C SER A 40 16.55 3.85 21.82
N ASP A 41 16.67 4.80 22.76
CA ASP A 41 16.04 6.11 22.63
C ASP A 41 16.36 6.78 21.28
N ALA A 42 17.58 6.56 20.76
CA ALA A 42 18.00 7.02 19.45
C ALA A 42 17.19 6.39 18.31
N ASP A 43 16.80 5.12 18.42
CA ASP A 43 15.96 4.45 17.42
C ASP A 43 14.53 4.98 17.46
N THR A 44 14.00 5.26 18.66
CA THR A 44 12.68 5.91 18.79
C THR A 44 12.68 7.31 18.19
N GLN A 45 13.78 8.06 18.35
CA GLN A 45 13.90 9.40 17.78
C GLN A 45 14.04 9.36 16.26
N ARG A 46 14.85 8.44 15.71
CA ARG A 46 14.94 8.21 14.26
C ARG A 46 13.60 7.84 13.64
N LEU A 47 12.81 6.98 14.29
CA LEU A 47 11.48 6.60 13.81
C LEU A 47 10.53 7.80 13.76
N ARG A 48 10.59 8.69 14.76
CA ARG A 48 9.81 9.94 14.75
C ARG A 48 10.25 10.88 13.64
N ASP A 49 11.55 11.04 13.45
CA ASP A 49 12.10 11.87 12.38
C ASP A 49 11.70 11.34 11.00
N GLN A 50 11.75 10.02 10.80
CA GLN A 50 11.26 9.35 9.58
C GLN A 50 9.77 9.60 9.35
N LEU A 51 8.94 9.51 10.40
CA LEU A 51 7.51 9.77 10.29
C LEU A 51 7.22 11.22 9.93
N ALA A 52 7.94 12.17 10.54
CA ALA A 52 7.82 13.60 10.21
C ALA A 52 8.25 13.90 8.76
N GLN A 53 9.34 13.27 8.30
CA GLN A 53 9.82 13.39 6.93
C GLN A 53 8.80 12.84 5.92
N ALA A 54 8.28 11.63 6.17
CA ALA A 54 7.27 11.01 5.31
C ALA A 54 5.98 11.83 5.26
N GLN A 55 5.56 12.41 6.39
CA GLN A 55 4.37 13.26 6.43
C GLN A 55 4.56 14.54 5.61
N SER A 56 5.73 15.18 5.72
CA SER A 56 6.09 16.33 4.89
C SER A 56 6.06 15.99 3.40
N GLU A 57 6.64 14.84 3.01
CA GLU A 57 6.63 14.37 1.63
C GLU A 57 5.20 14.19 1.09
N ILE A 58 4.31 13.55 1.86
CA ILE A 58 2.88 13.42 1.52
C ILE A 58 2.23 14.79 1.30
N ASP A 59 2.49 15.75 2.19
CA ASP A 59 1.90 17.09 2.08
C ASP A 59 2.42 17.83 0.83
N THR A 60 3.71 17.68 0.51
CA THR A 60 4.27 18.25 -0.73
C THR A 60 3.69 17.62 -1.99
N LEU A 61 3.52 16.30 -2.02
CA LEU A 61 2.94 15.58 -3.16
C LEU A 61 1.47 15.94 -3.37
N ARG A 62 0.70 16.06 -2.28
CA ARG A 62 -0.68 16.56 -2.34
C ARG A 62 -0.75 17.96 -2.92
N ALA A 63 0.10 18.88 -2.45
CA ALA A 63 0.16 20.23 -2.99
C ALA A 63 0.55 20.27 -4.48
N GLN A 64 1.45 19.37 -4.92
CA GLN A 64 1.80 19.23 -6.34
C GLN A 64 0.63 18.73 -7.18
N LEU A 65 -0.10 17.71 -6.70
CA LEU A 65 -1.30 17.19 -7.36
C LEU A 65 -2.42 18.23 -7.46
N ASP A 66 -2.63 19.00 -6.38
CA ASP A 66 -3.61 20.09 -6.40
C ASP A 66 -3.20 21.19 -7.40
N SER A 67 -1.90 21.51 -7.46
CA SER A 67 -1.37 22.49 -8.41
C SER A 67 -1.46 22.02 -9.87
N SER A 68 -1.17 20.75 -10.15
CA SER A 68 -1.29 20.19 -11.51
C SER A 68 -2.75 20.05 -11.93
N ALA A 69 -3.65 19.66 -11.02
CA ALA A 69 -5.08 19.63 -11.27
C ALA A 69 -5.62 21.04 -11.61
N GLN A 70 -5.23 22.06 -10.85
CA GLN A 70 -5.60 23.45 -11.13
C GLN A 70 -5.06 23.93 -12.49
N ALA A 71 -3.80 23.64 -12.81
CA ALA A 71 -3.21 23.97 -14.11
C ALA A 71 -3.92 23.28 -15.28
N GLY A 72 -4.34 22.02 -15.10
CA GLY A 72 -5.13 21.27 -16.08
C GLY A 72 -6.51 21.90 -16.32
N LEU A 73 -7.20 22.32 -15.26
CA LEU A 73 -8.49 23.00 -15.34
C LEU A 73 -8.36 24.39 -16.01
N GLU A 74 -7.33 25.16 -15.70
CA GLU A 74 -7.06 26.46 -16.35
C GLU A 74 -6.71 26.30 -17.83
N ALA A 75 -5.89 25.31 -18.18
CA ALA A 75 -5.56 24.99 -19.56
C ALA A 75 -6.79 24.53 -20.37
N SER A 76 -7.68 23.75 -19.74
CA SER A 76 -8.94 23.31 -20.34
C SER A 76 -9.96 24.45 -20.48
N ALA A 77 -10.02 25.36 -19.51
CA ALA A 77 -10.84 26.57 -19.57
C ALA A 77 -10.39 27.51 -20.70
N LEU A 78 -9.07 27.66 -20.92
CA LEU A 78 -8.56 28.41 -22.08
C LEU A 78 -8.88 27.73 -23.41
N ARG A 79 -8.76 26.39 -23.49
CA ARG A 79 -9.03 25.61 -24.72
C ARG A 79 -10.52 25.57 -25.11
N SER A 80 -11.43 25.74 -24.16
CA SER A 80 -12.87 25.73 -24.41
C SER A 80 -13.38 26.95 -25.19
N THR A 81 -12.53 27.95 -25.46
CA THR A 81 -12.89 29.14 -26.27
C THR A 81 -12.49 29.01 -27.76
N THR A 82 -11.87 27.91 -28.18
CA THR A 82 -11.46 27.70 -29.59
C THR A 82 -12.30 26.62 -30.29
N VAL A 83 -13.07 27.08 -31.28
CA VAL A 83 -13.85 26.40 -32.34
C VAL A 83 -13.42 24.95 -32.67
N PRO A 84 -14.35 24.00 -32.86
CA PRO A 84 -14.02 22.61 -33.16
C PRO A 84 -13.60 22.46 -34.63
N LEU A 85 -12.38 21.98 -34.88
CA LEU A 85 -12.01 21.49 -36.20
C LEU A 85 -11.11 20.26 -36.10
N ALA A 86 -11.59 19.20 -36.76
CA ALA A 86 -10.90 17.98 -37.18
C ALA A 86 -10.57 16.95 -36.08
N GLY A 87 -11.28 15.82 -36.18
CA GLY A 87 -10.92 14.57 -35.50
C GLY A 87 -9.50 14.14 -35.84
N GLN A 88 -8.71 13.90 -34.81
CA GLN A 88 -7.48 13.14 -34.91
C GLN A 88 -7.83 11.66 -34.66
N PRO A 89 -7.27 10.73 -35.44
CA PRO A 89 -7.40 9.31 -35.14
C PRO A 89 -6.71 9.05 -33.80
N VAL A 90 -7.44 8.48 -32.85
CA VAL A 90 -6.85 7.95 -31.61
C VAL A 90 -5.87 6.87 -32.05
N VAL A 91 -4.58 7.18 -31.99
CA VAL A 91 -3.52 6.18 -32.15
C VAL A 91 -3.58 5.34 -30.89
N ILE A 92 -4.21 4.17 -30.97
CA ILE A 92 -4.16 3.17 -29.90
C ILE A 92 -2.70 2.77 -29.78
N SER A 93 -2.00 3.32 -28.79
CA SER A 93 -0.66 2.87 -28.44
C SER A 93 -0.81 1.46 -27.87
N ALA A 94 -0.20 0.47 -28.50
CA ALA A 94 -0.17 -0.88 -27.95
C ALA A 94 0.50 -0.83 -26.56
N ASP A 95 -0.20 -1.36 -25.55
CA ASP A 95 0.33 -1.45 -24.21
C ASP A 95 1.39 -2.54 -24.14
N ARG A 96 2.34 -2.34 -23.22
CA ARG A 96 3.37 -3.34 -22.97
C ARG A 96 2.80 -4.45 -22.08
N LEU A 97 2.12 -5.42 -22.69
CA LEU A 97 1.54 -6.59 -22.02
C LEU A 97 2.55 -7.38 -21.18
N GLU A 98 3.85 -7.27 -21.48
CA GLU A 98 4.98 -7.84 -20.71
C GLU A 98 5.07 -7.33 -19.26
N THR A 99 4.31 -6.29 -18.91
CA THR A 99 4.24 -5.73 -17.56
C THR A 99 3.53 -6.69 -16.60
N ILE A 100 2.63 -7.53 -17.12
CA ILE A 100 1.84 -8.49 -16.34
C ILE A 100 2.70 -9.71 -16.02
N LYS A 101 2.68 -10.13 -14.76
CA LYS A 101 3.53 -11.23 -14.29
C LYS A 101 3.11 -12.55 -14.94
N GLY A 102 4.07 -13.17 -15.61
CA GLY A 102 3.86 -14.41 -16.37
C GLY A 102 3.66 -14.20 -17.87
N ILE A 103 3.38 -12.98 -18.33
CA ILE A 103 3.34 -12.65 -19.76
C ILE A 103 4.76 -12.32 -20.23
N GLY A 104 5.47 -13.32 -20.73
CA GLY A 104 6.76 -13.13 -21.41
C GLY A 104 6.59 -12.53 -22.81
N PRO A 105 7.69 -12.11 -23.47
CA PRO A 105 7.66 -11.53 -24.82
C PRO A 105 7.05 -12.46 -25.87
N VAL A 106 7.13 -13.78 -25.67
CA VAL A 106 6.49 -14.79 -26.54
C VAL A 106 4.97 -14.76 -26.41
N PHE A 107 4.45 -14.64 -25.19
CA PHE A 107 3.01 -14.58 -24.94
C PHE A 107 2.44 -13.22 -25.34
N ALA A 108 3.15 -12.12 -25.05
CA ALA A 108 2.78 -10.79 -25.51
C ALA A 108 2.67 -10.75 -27.05
N LYS A 109 3.62 -11.36 -27.76
CA LYS A 109 3.55 -11.46 -29.23
C LYS A 109 2.33 -12.26 -29.69
N ARG A 110 2.05 -13.41 -29.08
CA ARG A 110 0.89 -14.26 -29.41
C ARG A 110 -0.44 -13.53 -29.15
N LEU A 111 -0.53 -12.78 -28.05
CA LEU A 111 -1.70 -11.96 -27.73
C LEU A 111 -1.89 -10.83 -28.74
N ASN A 112 -0.81 -10.13 -29.10
CA ASN A 112 -0.84 -9.11 -30.16
C ASN A 112 -1.24 -9.71 -31.51
N ASP A 113 -0.70 -10.88 -31.88
CA ASP A 113 -1.07 -11.59 -33.12
C ASP A 113 -2.55 -12.04 -33.10
N ALA A 114 -3.12 -12.28 -31.91
CA ALA A 114 -4.54 -12.58 -31.69
C ALA A 114 -5.44 -11.32 -31.60
N GLY A 115 -4.87 -10.11 -31.71
CA GLY A 115 -5.62 -8.85 -31.70
C GLY A 115 -5.77 -8.18 -30.33
N ILE A 116 -5.09 -8.68 -29.30
CA ILE A 116 -5.07 -8.08 -27.96
C ILE A 116 -3.84 -7.19 -27.87
N PHE A 117 -4.04 -5.87 -27.93
CA PHE A 117 -2.94 -4.90 -27.93
C PHE A 117 -2.89 -4.03 -26.67
N THR A 118 -3.98 -3.96 -25.90
CA THR A 118 -4.06 -3.11 -24.70
C THR A 118 -4.35 -3.92 -23.43
N PHE A 119 -4.06 -3.33 -22.26
CA PHE A 119 -4.46 -3.92 -20.98
C PHE A 119 -5.98 -4.05 -20.87
N ALA A 120 -6.73 -3.11 -21.46
CA ALA A 120 -8.18 -3.14 -21.50
C ALA A 120 -8.71 -4.31 -22.35
N ASP A 121 -8.09 -4.59 -23.51
CA ASP A 121 -8.44 -5.73 -24.35
C ASP A 121 -8.21 -7.05 -23.61
N LEU A 122 -7.07 -7.14 -22.90
CA LEU A 122 -6.72 -8.32 -22.13
C LEU A 122 -7.63 -8.52 -20.92
N ALA A 123 -8.04 -7.44 -20.25
CA ALA A 123 -8.96 -7.48 -19.11
C ALA A 123 -10.40 -7.87 -19.50
N ASN A 124 -10.81 -7.59 -20.73
CA ASN A 124 -12.11 -7.98 -21.28
C ASN A 124 -12.11 -9.36 -21.96
N ALA A 125 -10.93 -9.97 -22.13
CA ALA A 125 -10.80 -11.28 -22.74
C ALA A 125 -11.20 -12.40 -21.77
N ASP A 126 -11.78 -13.47 -22.31
CA ASP A 126 -12.18 -14.63 -21.53
C ASP A 126 -10.97 -15.52 -21.20
N PRO A 127 -10.85 -16.04 -19.96
CA PRO A 127 -9.69 -16.82 -19.53
C PRO A 127 -9.49 -18.11 -20.33
N ASP A 128 -10.56 -18.74 -20.82
CA ASP A 128 -10.48 -19.94 -21.66
C ASP A 128 -10.11 -19.58 -23.11
N ALA A 129 -10.61 -18.46 -23.62
CA ALA A 129 -10.20 -17.91 -24.91
C ALA A 129 -8.71 -17.53 -24.92
N LEU A 130 -8.22 -16.91 -23.85
CA LEU A 130 -6.81 -16.55 -23.68
C LEU A 130 -5.90 -17.79 -23.63
N ARG A 131 -6.32 -18.85 -22.95
CA ARG A 131 -5.58 -20.14 -22.96
C ARG A 131 -5.44 -20.68 -24.38
N GLY A 132 -6.51 -20.60 -25.18
CA GLY A 132 -6.49 -21.00 -26.58
C GLY A 132 -5.54 -20.15 -27.44
N MET A 133 -5.54 -18.82 -27.25
CA MET A 133 -4.70 -17.89 -28.02
C MET A 133 -3.20 -18.03 -27.70
N VAL A 134 -2.88 -18.27 -26.44
CA VAL A 134 -1.51 -18.32 -25.94
C VAL A 134 -0.89 -19.71 -26.14
N GLU A 135 -1.70 -20.71 -26.51
CA GLU A 135 -1.33 -22.12 -26.60
C GLU A 135 -0.58 -22.60 -25.34
N ALA A 136 -1.04 -22.14 -24.17
CA ALA A 136 -0.44 -22.49 -22.89
C ALA A 136 -0.62 -24.00 -22.66
N GLN A 137 0.49 -24.72 -22.49
CA GLN A 137 0.45 -26.15 -22.18
C GLN A 137 0.02 -26.37 -20.73
N ASP A 138 -0.65 -27.48 -20.43
CA ASP A 138 -1.21 -27.77 -19.09
C ASP A 138 -0.17 -27.75 -17.94
N TRP A 139 1.11 -27.93 -18.25
CA TRP A 139 2.22 -27.87 -17.27
C TRP A 139 2.80 -26.46 -17.10
N GLN A 140 2.50 -25.54 -18.02
CA GLN A 140 2.77 -24.12 -17.85
C GLN A 140 1.61 -23.63 -16.98
N ALA A 141 1.85 -23.49 -15.67
CA ALA A 141 0.88 -23.02 -14.68
C ALA A 141 0.50 -21.55 -14.92
N THR A 142 -0.05 -21.28 -16.09
CA THR A 142 -0.42 -19.99 -16.61
C THR A 142 -1.79 -19.66 -16.04
N ASP A 143 -1.78 -18.82 -15.02
CA ASP A 143 -2.98 -18.32 -14.39
C ASP A 143 -3.52 -17.15 -15.24
N THR A 144 -4.24 -17.50 -16.32
CA THR A 144 -4.87 -16.51 -17.20
C THR A 144 -5.89 -15.64 -16.45
N ALA A 145 -6.48 -16.15 -15.36
CA ALA A 145 -7.33 -15.34 -14.49
C ALA A 145 -6.52 -14.29 -13.73
N ALA A 146 -5.32 -14.64 -13.23
CA ALA A 146 -4.41 -13.65 -12.63
C ALA A 146 -3.99 -12.57 -13.64
N TRP A 147 -3.78 -12.92 -14.90
CA TRP A 147 -3.47 -11.94 -15.96
C TRP A 147 -4.61 -10.96 -16.20
N ILE A 148 -5.85 -11.42 -16.25
CA ILE A 148 -7.03 -10.57 -16.42
C ILE A 148 -7.17 -9.59 -15.25
N ILE A 149 -6.95 -10.07 -14.02
CA ILE A 149 -7.03 -9.24 -12.82
C ILE A 149 -5.96 -8.14 -12.85
N GLU A 150 -4.71 -8.50 -13.16
CA GLU A 150 -3.61 -7.52 -13.23
C GLU A 150 -3.78 -6.54 -14.40
N ALA A 151 -4.26 -7.03 -15.55
CA ALA A 151 -4.59 -6.19 -16.71
C ALA A 151 -5.70 -5.18 -16.37
N SER A 152 -6.75 -5.59 -15.65
CA SER A 152 -7.83 -4.70 -15.22
C SER A 152 -7.34 -3.60 -14.27
N LEU A 153 -6.44 -3.95 -13.35
CA LEU A 153 -5.82 -2.98 -12.44
C LEU A 153 -4.97 -1.96 -13.20
N LEU A 154 -4.16 -2.42 -14.16
CA LEU A 154 -3.31 -1.56 -14.99
C LEU A 154 -4.14 -0.67 -15.92
N ALA A 155 -5.19 -1.21 -16.54
CA ALA A 155 -6.12 -0.43 -17.37
C ALA A 155 -6.79 0.69 -16.56
N SER A 156 -7.22 0.38 -15.32
CA SER A 156 -7.82 1.36 -14.41
C SER A 156 -6.83 2.41 -13.90
N ALA A 157 -5.53 2.08 -13.86
CA ALA A 157 -4.47 3.01 -13.49
C ALA A 157 -4.09 3.93 -14.65
N ALA A 158 -4.12 3.43 -15.89
CA ALA A 158 -3.88 4.20 -17.10
C ALA A 158 -4.96 5.27 -17.32
N ASP A 159 -6.23 4.94 -17.11
CA ASP A 159 -7.38 5.86 -17.25
C ASP A 159 -7.37 7.02 -16.24
N LYS A 160 -6.75 6.84 -15.07
CA LYS A 160 -6.63 7.89 -14.03
C LYS A 160 -5.39 8.77 -14.17
N GLY A 161 -4.52 8.46 -15.13
CA GLY A 161 -3.24 9.15 -15.34
C GLY A 161 -3.27 10.23 -16.44
N GLU A 162 -4.40 10.40 -17.13
CA GLU A 162 -4.66 11.45 -18.13
C GLU A 162 -5.59 12.54 -17.60
#